data_AF-A0A7C3Y7C7-F1
#
_entry.id   AF-A0A7C3Y7C7-F1
#
_cell.length_a   1.000
_cell.length_b   1.000
_cell.length_c   1.000
_cell.angle_alpha   90.00
_cell.angle_beta   90.00
_cell.angle_gamma   90.00
#
_symmetry.space_group_name_H-M   'P 1'
#
loop_
_entity.id
_entity.type
_entity.pdbx_description
1 polymer ?
#
loop_
_entity_poly.entity_id
_entity_poly.type
_entity_poly.pdbx_seq_one_letter_code
_entity_poly.pdbx_strand_id
1 'polypeptide(L)'
;MPTKRDTEGSADFHEALEKVACGEEIGVDECEALLAAEGRELMELVRLADGIRREAVGDVVTYVVNRNINFTNVCVGSCRFCAFRRAPGQPGGYMLTHAQISEKVAEALREGA
;
A
#
# COMPACT_ATOMS: atom_id res chain seq x y z
N MET A 1 0.79 -4.78 -27.15
CA MET A 1 2.05 -4.07 -26.90
C MET A 1 3.05 -5.08 -26.38
N PRO A 2 3.99 -5.55 -27.21
CA PRO A 2 5.05 -6.41 -26.75
C PRO A 2 6.17 -5.54 -26.15
N THR A 3 6.50 -5.75 -24.89
CA THR A 3 7.82 -5.42 -24.36
C THR A 3 8.40 -6.71 -23.82
N LYS A 4 9.08 -7.44 -24.71
CA LYS A 4 10.11 -8.40 -24.29
C LYS A 4 11.04 -7.59 -23.40
N ARG A 5 11.02 -7.84 -22.09
CA ARG A 5 12.15 -7.47 -21.24
C ARG A 5 13.21 -8.51 -21.55
N ASP A 6 14.32 -8.02 -22.08
CA ASP A 6 15.50 -8.83 -22.33
C ASP A 6 15.88 -9.50 -21.01
N THR A 7 15.81 -10.83 -21.00
CA THR A 7 16.23 -11.68 -19.90
C THR A 7 17.75 -11.67 -19.84
N GLU A 8 18.33 -10.66 -19.21
CA GLU A 8 19.72 -10.67 -18.76
C GLU A 8 19.73 -10.38 -17.26
N GLY A 9 19.75 -11.47 -16.48
CA GLY A 9 19.98 -11.46 -15.03
C GLY A 9 18.73 -11.45 -14.15
N SER A 10 17.82 -12.44 -14.24
CA SER A 10 16.90 -12.65 -13.12
C SER A 10 17.69 -13.17 -11.92
N ALA A 11 17.75 -12.43 -10.83
CA ALA A 11 18.35 -12.91 -9.60
C ALA A 11 17.68 -14.21 -9.14
N ASP A 12 18.43 -15.09 -8.48
CA ASP A 12 17.86 -16.29 -7.88
C ASP A 12 17.05 -15.93 -6.63
N PHE A 13 15.89 -16.57 -6.45
CA PHE A 13 15.01 -16.32 -5.30
C PHE A 13 15.74 -16.55 -3.97
N HIS A 14 16.51 -17.64 -3.84
CA HIS A 14 17.17 -17.98 -2.59
C HIS A 14 18.36 -17.05 -2.31
N GLU A 15 19.09 -16.62 -3.34
CA GLU A 15 20.14 -15.60 -3.17
C GLU A 15 19.54 -14.26 -2.69
N ALA A 16 18.44 -13.83 -3.31
CA ALA A 16 17.73 -12.62 -2.89
C ALA A 16 17.21 -12.74 -1.46
N LEU A 17 16.66 -13.90 -1.10
CA LEU A 17 16.15 -14.17 0.24
C LEU A 17 17.25 -14.17 1.30
N GLU A 18 18.43 -14.71 0.98
CA GLU A 18 19.60 -14.73 1.86
C GLU A 18 20.15 -13.32 2.09
N LYS A 19 20.28 -12.49 1.04
CA LYS A 19 20.67 -11.08 1.16
C LYS A 19 19.75 -10.32 2.13
N VAL A 20 18.43 -10.49 1.98
CA VAL A 20 17.46 -9.88 2.90
C VAL A 20 17.62 -10.40 4.33
N ALA A 21 17.84 -11.70 4.52
CA ALA A 21 18.06 -12.29 5.83
C ALA A 21 19.34 -11.77 6.52
N CYS A 22 20.36 -11.39 5.74
CA CYS A 22 21.57 -10.74 6.22
C CYS A 22 21.42 -9.23 6.48
N GLY A 23 20.25 -8.65 6.19
CA GLY A 23 20.00 -7.21 6.31
C GLY A 23 20.68 -6.37 5.23
N GLU A 24 21.05 -6.99 4.10
CA GLU A 24 21.66 -6.30 2.96
C GLU A 24 20.60 -5.58 2.12
N GLU A 25 21.00 -4.49 1.48
CA GLU A 25 20.15 -3.80 0.50
C GLU A 25 20.06 -4.64 -0.79
N ILE A 26 18.84 -4.88 -1.26
CA ILE A 26 18.57 -5.63 -2.48
C ILE A 26 18.30 -4.69 -3.66
N GLY A 27 18.73 -5.09 -4.86
CA GLY A 27 18.49 -4.38 -6.10
C GLY A 27 17.15 -4.73 -6.75
N VAL A 28 16.94 -4.18 -7.95
CA VAL A 28 15.70 -4.38 -8.72
C VAL A 28 15.51 -5.85 -9.09
N ASP A 29 16.56 -6.54 -9.54
CA ASP A 29 16.45 -7.92 -10.02
C ASP A 29 16.13 -8.89 -8.88
N GLU A 30 16.71 -8.69 -7.69
CA GLU A 30 16.33 -9.42 -6.49
C GLU A 30 14.88 -9.15 -6.08
N CYS A 31 14.43 -7.88 -6.15
CA CYS A 31 13.04 -7.53 -5.86
C CYS A 31 12.07 -8.22 -6.83
N GLU A 32 12.40 -8.27 -8.13
CA GLU A 32 11.58 -8.95 -9.13
C GLU A 32 11.50 -10.45 -8.85
N ALA A 33 12.60 -11.09 -8.46
CA ALA A 33 12.62 -12.51 -8.07
C ALA A 33 11.73 -12.79 -6.86
N LEU A 34 11.79 -11.95 -5.82
CA LEU A 34 10.93 -12.10 -4.63
C LEU A 34 9.45 -11.82 -4.94
N LEU A 35 9.15 -10.85 -5.80
CA LEU A 35 7.78 -10.51 -6.21
C LEU A 35 7.14 -11.61 -7.09
N ALA A 36 7.95 -12.40 -7.78
CA ALA A 36 7.51 -13.53 -8.59
C ALA A 36 7.28 -14.82 -7.78
N ALA A 37 7.59 -14.83 -6.47
CA ALA A 37 7.50 -16.02 -5.63
C ALA A 37 6.06 -16.55 -5.52
N GLU A 38 5.90 -17.84 -5.77
CA GLU A 38 4.63 -18.56 -5.64
C GLU A 38 4.81 -19.85 -4.84
N GLY A 39 3.72 -20.47 -4.40
CA GLY A 39 3.75 -21.79 -3.76
C GLY A 39 4.70 -21.86 -2.56
N ARG A 40 5.74 -22.71 -2.66
CA ARG A 40 6.71 -22.93 -1.57
C ARG A 40 7.57 -21.70 -1.31
N GLU A 41 8.04 -21.04 -2.36
CA GLU A 41 8.89 -19.84 -2.27
C GLU A 41 8.14 -18.72 -1.57
N LEU A 42 6.85 -18.51 -1.90
CA LEU A 42 6.01 -17.54 -1.20
C LEU A 42 5.91 -17.82 0.30
N MET A 43 5.81 -19.10 0.69
CA MET A 43 5.75 -19.47 2.11
C MET A 43 7.08 -19.23 2.83
N GLU A 44 8.21 -19.35 2.15
CA GLU A 44 9.53 -19.02 2.69
C GLU A 44 9.71 -17.51 2.85
N LEU A 45 9.32 -16.74 1.84
CA LEU A 45 9.32 -15.27 1.87
C LEU A 45 8.45 -14.72 3.01
N VAL A 46 7.21 -15.19 3.14
CA VAL A 46 6.29 -14.74 4.20
C VAL A 46 6.81 -15.10 5.58
N ARG A 47 7.49 -16.26 5.74
CA ARG A 47 8.11 -16.65 7.01
C ARG A 47 9.27 -15.73 7.39
N LEU A 48 10.15 -15.41 6.45
CA LEU A 48 11.23 -14.46 6.68
C LEU A 48 10.65 -13.08 7.04
N ALA A 49 9.65 -12.62 6.30
CA ALA A 49 8.98 -11.34 6.55
C ALA A 49 8.34 -11.27 7.95
N ASP A 50 7.66 -12.32 8.41
CA ASP A 50 7.12 -12.35 9.79
C ASP A 50 8.24 -12.34 10.83
N GLY A 51 9.35 -13.05 10.59
CA GLY A 51 10.54 -13.02 11.45
C GLY A 51 11.11 -11.61 11.62
N ILE A 52 11.37 -10.94 10.50
CA ILE A 52 11.88 -9.55 10.47
C ILE A 52 10.89 -8.60 11.17
N ARG A 53 9.59 -8.72 10.86
CA ARG A 53 8.55 -7.92 11.51
C ARG A 53 8.51 -8.19 13.02
N ARG A 54 8.67 -9.44 13.48
CA ARG A 54 8.70 -9.79 14.91
C ARG A 54 9.88 -9.16 15.62
N GLU A 55 11.05 -9.21 15.02
CA GLU A 55 12.25 -8.57 15.56
C GLU A 55 12.08 -7.04 15.64
N ALA A 56 11.51 -6.43 14.60
CA ALA A 56 11.36 -4.98 14.54
C ALA A 56 10.30 -4.42 15.50
N VAL A 57 9.15 -5.09 15.67
CA VAL A 57 8.00 -4.51 16.41
C VAL A 57 7.33 -5.45 17.44
N GLY A 58 7.84 -6.67 17.64
CA GLY A 58 7.26 -7.63 18.60
C GLY A 58 5.87 -8.13 18.18
N ASP A 59 5.15 -8.83 19.06
CA ASP A 59 3.88 -9.49 18.69
C ASP A 59 2.62 -8.64 18.97
N VAL A 60 2.78 -7.43 19.51
CA VAL A 60 1.64 -6.55 19.82
C VAL A 60 1.10 -5.92 18.52
N VAL A 61 -0.11 -6.31 18.13
CA VAL A 61 -0.83 -5.69 17.02
C VAL A 61 -1.59 -4.47 17.53
N THR A 62 -1.24 -3.29 17.00
CA THR A 62 -1.90 -2.01 17.32
C THR A 62 -2.89 -1.61 16.24
N TYR A 63 -3.90 -0.82 16.59
CA TYR A 63 -4.82 -0.19 15.65
C TYR A 63 -4.99 1.30 15.96
N VAL A 64 -5.42 2.07 14.97
CA VAL A 64 -5.73 3.49 15.12
C VAL A 64 -7.18 3.72 14.70
N VAL A 65 -7.95 4.37 15.57
CA VAL A 65 -9.26 4.92 15.19
C VAL A 65 -8.97 6.20 14.41
N ASN A 66 -9.18 6.17 13.09
CA ASN A 66 -8.85 7.28 12.20
C ASN A 66 -10.08 7.68 11.37
N ARG A 67 -10.34 8.98 11.27
CA ARG A 67 -11.41 9.53 10.42
C ARG A 67 -10.81 10.35 9.28
N ASN A 68 -10.93 9.86 8.06
CA ASN A 68 -10.60 10.63 6.86
C ASN A 68 -11.82 11.47 6.41
N ILE A 69 -11.70 12.80 6.46
CA ILE A 69 -12.75 13.72 6.00
C ILE A 69 -12.45 14.12 4.56
N ASN A 70 -13.08 13.42 3.63
CA ASN A 70 -13.08 13.83 2.22
C ASN A 70 -13.98 15.04 2.05
N PHE A 71 -13.39 16.25 1.99
CA PHE A 71 -14.14 17.49 1.83
C PHE A 71 -14.71 17.67 0.42
N THR A 72 -14.23 16.91 -0.56
CA THR A 72 -14.81 16.85 -1.90
C THR A 72 -14.46 15.52 -2.56
N ASN A 73 -15.31 15.10 -3.49
CA ASN A 73 -15.00 14.05 -4.45
C ASN A 73 -14.85 14.60 -5.89
N VAL A 74 -14.94 15.92 -6.08
CA VAL A 74 -14.77 16.57 -7.37
C VAL A 74 -13.28 16.69 -7.66
N CYS A 75 -12.83 16.12 -8.78
CA CYS A 75 -11.42 16.09 -9.13
C CYS A 75 -11.18 16.26 -10.64
N VAL A 76 -10.18 17.07 -10.99
CA VAL A 76 -9.75 17.32 -12.37
C VAL A 76 -8.97 16.15 -12.99
N GLY A 77 -8.39 15.27 -12.17
CA GLY A 77 -7.67 14.08 -12.63
C GLY A 77 -8.57 13.11 -13.40
N SER A 78 -8.02 12.09 -14.06
CA SER A 78 -8.79 11.14 -14.88
C SER A 78 -8.39 9.67 -14.63
N CYS A 79 -7.94 9.39 -13.40
CA CYS A 79 -7.48 8.06 -12.98
C CYS A 79 -8.53 6.99 -13.25
N ARG A 80 -8.16 5.98 -14.07
CA ARG A 80 -9.09 4.93 -14.51
C ARG A 80 -9.53 3.96 -13.41
N PHE A 81 -8.78 3.91 -12.31
CA PHE A 81 -9.04 3.04 -11.17
C PHE A 81 -9.82 3.74 -10.04
N CYS A 82 -9.99 5.06 -10.08
CA CYS A 82 -10.59 5.80 -8.98
C CYS A 82 -12.12 5.85 -9.11
N ALA A 83 -12.82 5.03 -8.32
CA ALA A 83 -14.28 5.03 -8.25
C ALA A 83 -14.86 6.24 -7.49
N PHE A 84 -14.05 6.88 -6.63
CA PHE A 84 -14.48 7.98 -5.78
C PHE A 84 -14.72 9.28 -6.55
N ARG A 85 -13.93 9.50 -7.60
CA ARG A 85 -13.92 10.75 -8.37
C ARG A 85 -15.29 11.06 -9.00
N ARG A 86 -15.60 12.36 -9.01
CA ARG A 86 -16.55 13.01 -9.90
C ARG A 86 -15.87 14.12 -10.71
N ALA A 87 -16.17 14.21 -11.99
CA ALA A 87 -15.74 15.36 -12.81
C ALA A 87 -16.50 16.62 -12.37
N PRO A 88 -15.97 17.84 -12.62
CA PRO A 88 -16.70 19.08 -12.38
C PRO A 88 -18.08 19.05 -13.05
N GLY A 89 -19.14 19.27 -12.28
CA GLY A 89 -20.54 19.23 -12.75
C GLY A 89 -21.14 17.83 -12.91
N GLN A 90 -20.40 16.75 -12.66
CA GLN A 90 -20.94 15.39 -12.71
C GLN A 90 -21.93 15.16 -11.54
N PRO A 91 -23.08 14.49 -11.79
CA PRO A 91 -24.01 14.12 -10.72
C PRO A 91 -23.34 13.35 -9.58
N GLY A 92 -23.71 13.68 -8.34
CA GLY A 92 -23.12 13.10 -7.13
C GLY A 92 -21.76 13.68 -6.74
N GLY A 93 -21.29 14.73 -7.42
CA GLY A 93 -20.17 15.56 -6.97
C GLY A 93 -20.57 16.45 -5.80
N TYR A 94 -19.69 16.60 -4.81
CA TYR A 94 -19.91 17.50 -3.66
C TYR A 94 -18.65 18.26 -3.27
N MET A 95 -18.83 19.41 -2.62
CA MET A 95 -17.81 20.17 -1.91
C MET A 95 -18.41 20.57 -0.57
N LEU A 96 -17.81 20.11 0.52
CA LEU A 96 -18.25 20.43 1.87
C LEU A 96 -17.89 21.87 2.20
N THR A 97 -18.76 22.51 2.98
CA THR A 97 -18.47 23.79 3.61
C THR A 97 -17.59 23.60 4.85
N HIS A 98 -16.90 24.65 5.28
CA HIS A 98 -16.13 24.63 6.53
C HIS A 98 -16.97 24.18 7.73
N ALA A 99 -18.22 24.63 7.85
CA ALA A 99 -19.11 24.23 8.94
C ALA A 99 -19.39 22.71 8.94
N GLN A 100 -19.65 22.12 7.77
CA GLN A 100 -19.85 20.66 7.63
C GLN A 100 -18.57 19.88 7.94
N ILE A 101 -17.40 20.41 7.59
CA ILE A 101 -16.12 19.82 7.95
C ILE A 101 -15.94 19.84 9.47
N SER A 102 -16.18 20.99 10.13
CA SER A 102 -16.08 21.13 11.58
C SER A 102 -17.03 20.20 12.33
N GLU A 103 -18.26 20.02 11.83
CA GLU A 103 -19.22 19.06 12.41
C GLU A 103 -18.70 17.62 12.33
N LYS A 104 -18.14 17.22 11.17
CA LYS A 104 -17.53 15.90 10.99
C LYS A 104 -16.29 15.69 11.87
N VAL A 105 -15.49 16.73 12.10
CA VAL A 105 -14.38 16.67 13.06
C VAL A 105 -14.92 16.45 14.47
N ALA A 106 -15.94 17.19 14.88
CA ALA A 106 -16.55 17.03 16.20
C ALA A 106 -17.17 15.63 16.39
N GLU A 107 -17.77 15.07 15.34
CA GLU A 107 -18.23 13.67 15.31
C GLU A 107 -17.07 12.69 15.51
N ALA A 108 -15.98 12.86 14.74
CA ALA A 108 -14.80 12.01 14.84
C ALA A 108 -14.20 11.98 16.25
N LEU A 109 -14.07 13.15 16.88
CA LEU A 109 -13.56 13.26 18.25
C LEU A 109 -14.47 12.56 19.27
N ARG A 110 -15.80 12.63 19.10
CA ARG A 110 -16.75 11.90 19.96
C ARG A 110 -16.64 10.38 19.81
N GLU A 111 -16.24 9.91 18.63
CA GLU A 111 -16.07 8.49 18.31
C GLU A 111 -14.67 7.96 18.63
N GLY A 112 -13.76 8.81 19.12
CA GLY A 112 -12.43 8.42 19.60
C GLY A 112 -11.33 8.45 18.54
N ALA A 113 -11.54 9.17 17.45
CA ALA A 113 -10.48 9.51 16.49
C ALA A 113 -9.56 10.63 17.00
#